data_AF-A8X316-F1
#
_entry.id   AF-A8X316-F1
#
_cell.length_a   1.000
_cell.length_b   1.000
_cell.length_c   1.000
_cell.angle_alpha   90.00
_cell.angle_beta   90.00
_cell.angle_gamma   90.00
#
_symmetry.space_group_name_H-M   'P 1'
#
loop_
_entity.id
_entity.type
_entity.pdbx_description
1 polymer ?
#
loop_
_entity_poly.entity_id
_entity_poly.type
_entity_poly.pdbx_seq_one_letter_code
_entity_poly.pdbx_strand_id
1 'polypeptide(L)'
;MHSLLLFFALVAGISAYSITLPKQCELPLDMGISPCKGGKKEIRYHFDTKAFIPLAFEYTGCGGNENSFKSEGECRNFCLGIDFNSCAAGSKPFPKPETCQEDKDCGPKGKCTWGNGFKICCDKKITEKFEADWEPKCPRGKMAVKVQQGGIPLLVVGKTCKSKFCPAGATCVEGNYFASCCK
;
A
#
# COMPACT_ATOMS: atom_id res chain seq x y z
N MET A 1 -6.57 -36.11 54.18
CA MET A 1 -7.69 -35.68 53.32
C MET A 1 -7.17 -34.62 52.36
N HIS A 2 -7.30 -34.92 51.07
CA HIS A 2 -6.79 -34.26 49.86
C HIS A 2 -6.68 -32.71 49.89
N SER A 3 -5.49 -32.19 49.54
CA SER A 3 -5.33 -30.78 49.17
C SER A 3 -4.31 -30.60 48.03
N LEU A 4 -4.87 -30.22 46.87
CA LEU A 4 -4.32 -29.45 45.74
C LEU A 4 -2.79 -29.28 45.59
N LEU A 5 -2.24 -29.80 44.48
CA LEU A 5 -1.23 -29.12 43.64
C LEU A 5 -1.37 -29.69 42.19
N LEU A 6 -2.29 -29.14 41.39
CA LEU A 6 -2.05 -28.15 40.33
C LEU A 6 -1.26 -28.71 39.12
N PHE A 7 -2.03 -28.93 38.05
CA PHE A 7 -1.58 -29.12 36.67
C PHE A 7 -0.51 -28.08 36.31
N PHE A 8 0.75 -28.51 36.10
CA PHE A 8 1.70 -27.70 35.34
C PHE A 8 1.23 -27.68 33.89
N ALA A 9 0.49 -26.62 33.56
CA ALA A 9 0.07 -26.32 32.21
C ALA A 9 1.29 -26.25 31.29
N LEU A 10 1.22 -27.02 30.21
CA LEU A 10 1.98 -26.80 28.98
C LEU A 10 1.76 -25.35 28.53
N VAL A 11 2.65 -24.44 28.93
CA VAL A 11 2.77 -23.16 28.23
C VAL A 11 3.57 -23.47 26.97
N ALA A 12 2.87 -24.03 25.98
CA ALA A 12 3.35 -24.08 24.61
C ALA A 12 3.76 -22.66 24.22
N GLY A 13 4.98 -22.52 23.70
CA GLY A 13 5.61 -21.26 23.39
C GLY A 13 4.65 -20.32 22.68
N ILE A 14 4.45 -19.14 23.26
CA ILE A 14 3.93 -17.99 22.54
C ILE A 14 5.04 -17.60 21.58
N SER A 15 5.10 -18.29 20.44
CA SER A 15 5.85 -17.80 19.28
C SER A 15 5.28 -16.41 19.03
N ALA A 16 6.08 -15.38 19.26
CA ALA A 16 5.76 -14.05 18.79
C ALA A 16 5.51 -14.18 17.29
N TYR A 17 4.23 -14.17 16.88
CA TYR A 17 3.84 -14.14 15.49
C TYR A 17 4.43 -12.84 14.93
N SER A 18 5.62 -12.93 14.37
CA SER A 18 6.15 -11.87 13.54
C SER A 18 5.16 -11.72 12.40
N ILE A 19 4.50 -10.57 12.30
CA ILE A 19 3.65 -10.23 11.15
C ILE A 19 4.60 -10.01 9.97
N THR A 20 5.11 -11.11 9.42
CA THR A 20 5.94 -11.11 8.22
C THR A 20 5.03 -10.99 7.01
N LEU A 21 5.33 -10.05 6.14
CA LEU A 21 4.67 -9.88 4.85
C LEU A 21 4.66 -11.23 4.11
N PRO A 22 3.54 -11.68 3.51
CA PRO A 22 3.53 -12.90 2.73
C PRO A 22 4.54 -12.82 1.58
N LYS A 23 5.31 -13.90 1.34
CA LYS A 23 6.38 -13.91 0.32
C LYS A 23 5.90 -13.51 -1.07
N GLN A 24 4.63 -13.80 -1.41
CA GLN A 24 4.03 -13.41 -2.67
C GLN A 24 4.00 -11.89 -2.82
N CYS A 25 3.73 -11.13 -1.76
CA CYS A 25 3.68 -9.68 -1.77
C CYS A 25 5.07 -9.03 -1.93
N GLU A 26 6.14 -9.80 -1.73
CA GLU A 26 7.52 -9.37 -1.96
C GLU A 26 7.98 -9.59 -3.41
N LEU A 27 7.23 -10.37 -4.21
CA LEU A 27 7.57 -10.59 -5.61
C LEU A 27 7.43 -9.28 -6.41
N PRO A 28 8.29 -9.05 -7.43
CA PRO A 28 8.22 -7.83 -8.23
C PRO A 28 6.91 -7.75 -9.02
N LEU A 29 6.51 -6.54 -9.40
CA LEU A 29 5.48 -6.34 -10.43
C LEU A 29 5.89 -7.11 -11.68
N ASP A 30 5.01 -8.01 -12.14
CA ASP A 30 5.17 -8.75 -13.38
C ASP A 30 3.90 -8.62 -14.22
N MET A 31 4.00 -7.89 -15.33
CA MET A 31 2.89 -7.69 -16.26
C MET A 31 2.58 -8.93 -17.08
N GLY A 32 3.39 -9.98 -16.98
CA GLY A 32 3.32 -11.17 -17.81
C GLY A 32 4.06 -11.00 -19.14
N ILE A 33 3.90 -12.01 -20.00
CA ILE A 33 4.61 -12.07 -21.28
C ILE A 33 3.83 -11.30 -22.35
N SER A 34 4.53 -10.54 -23.19
CA SER A 34 3.94 -9.86 -24.35
C SER A 34 4.79 -10.15 -25.61
N PRO A 35 4.18 -10.61 -26.72
CA PRO A 35 2.75 -10.85 -26.91
C PRO A 35 2.26 -12.13 -26.21
N CYS A 36 1.04 -12.10 -25.70
CA CYS A 36 0.34 -13.25 -25.12
C CYS A 36 -0.77 -13.70 -26.07
N LYS A 37 -0.61 -14.88 -26.69
CA LYS A 37 -1.57 -15.39 -27.68
C LYS A 37 -2.83 -15.91 -26.95
N GLY A 38 -3.98 -15.29 -27.21
CA GLY A 38 -5.26 -15.65 -26.59
C GLY A 38 -5.48 -15.10 -25.18
N GLY A 39 -4.52 -14.36 -24.62
CA GLY A 39 -4.73 -13.66 -23.35
C GLY A 39 -5.64 -12.47 -23.50
N LYS A 40 -6.33 -12.16 -22.41
CA LYS A 40 -7.14 -10.96 -22.27
C LYS A 40 -6.42 -10.02 -21.32
N LYS A 41 -6.15 -8.80 -21.80
CA LYS A 41 -5.59 -7.75 -20.97
C LYS A 41 -6.61 -7.35 -19.91
N GLU A 42 -6.14 -7.20 -18.68
CA GLU A 42 -6.97 -6.77 -17.56
C GLU A 42 -6.14 -5.97 -16.57
N ILE A 43 -6.81 -5.12 -15.79
CA ILE A 43 -6.16 -4.41 -14.68
C ILE A 43 -6.12 -5.34 -13.47
N ARG A 44 -4.92 -5.54 -12.94
CA ARG A 44 -4.66 -6.27 -11.69
C ARG A 44 -3.89 -5.37 -10.73
N TYR A 45 -3.75 -5.82 -9.49
CA TYR A 45 -3.07 -5.10 -8.43
C TYR A 45 -1.92 -5.95 -7.90
N HIS A 46 -0.75 -5.34 -7.73
CA HIS A 46 0.36 -5.95 -7.01
C HIS A 46 0.62 -5.13 -5.75
N PHE A 47 1.14 -5.77 -4.71
CA PHE A 47 1.64 -5.05 -3.55
C PHE A 47 3.02 -4.48 -3.87
N ASP A 48 3.19 -3.16 -3.68
CA ASP A 48 4.50 -2.53 -3.82
C ASP A 48 5.12 -2.33 -2.45
N THR A 49 6.26 -2.96 -2.18
CA THR A 49 6.93 -2.87 -0.88
C THR A 49 7.60 -1.52 -0.62
N LYS A 50 7.77 -0.66 -1.64
CA LYS A 50 8.36 0.67 -1.50
C LYS A 50 7.30 1.73 -1.18
N ALA A 51 6.17 1.73 -1.89
CA ALA A 51 5.02 2.57 -1.58
C ALA A 51 4.15 1.98 -0.46
N PHE A 52 4.36 0.71 -0.15
CA PHE A 52 3.66 -0.08 0.87
C PHE A 52 2.13 -0.08 0.71
N ILE A 53 1.67 -0.11 -0.54
CA ILE A 53 0.25 -0.13 -0.92
C ILE A 53 0.04 -1.03 -2.14
N PRO A 54 -1.19 -1.49 -2.39
CA PRO A 54 -1.57 -2.07 -3.67
C PRO A 54 -1.47 -1.04 -4.81
N LEU A 55 -0.84 -1.41 -5.91
CA LEU A 55 -0.69 -0.57 -7.10
C LEU A 55 -1.19 -1.34 -8.34
N ALA A 56 -1.98 -0.65 -9.16
CA ALA A 56 -2.57 -1.19 -10.38
C ALA A 56 -1.54 -1.35 -11.51
N PHE A 57 -1.74 -2.37 -12.35
CA PHE A 57 -0.97 -2.60 -13.58
C PHE A 57 -1.82 -3.35 -14.62
N GLU A 58 -1.45 -3.21 -15.91
CA GLU A 58 -2.01 -4.04 -16.99
C GLU A 58 -1.32 -5.42 -16.99
N TYR A 59 -2.07 -6.46 -16.65
CA TYR A 59 -1.66 -7.84 -16.86
C TYR A 59 -1.95 -8.25 -18.31
N THR A 60 -1.00 -8.90 -18.98
CA THR A 60 -1.13 -9.29 -20.40
C THR A 60 -2.07 -10.47 -20.63
N GLY A 61 -2.39 -11.23 -19.58
CA GLY A 61 -3.20 -12.45 -19.65
C GLY A 61 -2.40 -13.75 -19.69
N CYS A 62 -1.06 -13.71 -19.75
CA CYS A 62 -0.18 -14.88 -19.70
C CYS A 62 1.03 -14.65 -18.79
N GLY A 63 1.48 -15.70 -18.09
CA GLY A 63 2.68 -15.65 -17.26
C GLY A 63 2.42 -14.84 -15.98
N GLY A 64 3.38 -14.01 -15.59
CA GLY A 64 3.30 -13.26 -14.35
C GLY A 64 3.75 -14.08 -13.13
N ASN A 65 3.45 -13.55 -11.96
CA ASN A 65 3.69 -14.20 -10.67
C ASN A 65 2.50 -14.00 -9.72
N GLU A 66 2.63 -14.52 -8.50
CA GLU A 66 1.57 -14.56 -7.49
C GLU A 66 1.24 -13.20 -6.85
N ASN A 67 2.05 -12.15 -7.07
CA ASN A 67 1.74 -10.78 -6.64
C ASN A 67 0.76 -10.11 -7.60
N SER A 68 -0.41 -10.73 -7.81
CA SER A 68 -1.34 -10.37 -8.87
C SER A 68 -2.80 -10.64 -8.48
N PHE A 69 -3.42 -9.62 -7.90
CA PHE A 69 -4.77 -9.66 -7.33
C PHE A 69 -5.79 -8.99 -8.25
N LYS A 70 -7.06 -9.39 -8.17
CA LYS A 70 -8.12 -8.86 -9.05
C LYS A 70 -8.65 -7.50 -8.58
N SER A 71 -8.45 -7.17 -7.32
CA SER A 71 -8.87 -5.88 -6.74
C SER A 71 -7.85 -5.32 -5.77
N GLU A 72 -7.91 -4.01 -5.58
CA GLU A 72 -7.13 -3.29 -4.58
C GLU A 72 -7.34 -3.88 -3.19
N GLY A 73 -8.61 -4.13 -2.81
CA GLY A 73 -8.97 -4.66 -1.50
C GLY A 73 -8.51 -6.10 -1.29
N GLU A 74 -8.51 -6.95 -2.32
CA GLU A 74 -7.95 -8.31 -2.24
C GLU A 74 -6.44 -8.26 -1.99
N CYS A 75 -5.71 -7.42 -2.75
CA CYS A 75 -4.28 -7.22 -2.54
C CYS A 75 -4.00 -6.69 -1.12
N ARG A 76 -4.77 -5.69 -0.68
CA ARG A 76 -4.66 -5.11 0.66
C ARG A 76 -4.88 -6.18 1.72
N ASN A 77 -6.01 -6.90 1.70
CA ASN A 77 -6.33 -7.89 2.73
C ASN A 77 -5.34 -9.06 2.76
N PHE A 78 -4.78 -9.43 1.61
CA PHE A 78 -3.80 -10.50 1.53
C PHE A 78 -2.43 -10.07 2.07
N CYS A 79 -1.94 -8.89 1.65
CA CYS A 79 -0.59 -8.43 1.97
C CYS A 79 -0.51 -7.62 3.26
N LEU A 80 -1.56 -6.90 3.60
CA LEU A 80 -1.68 -6.07 4.79
C LEU A 80 -2.75 -6.67 5.69
N GLY A 81 -2.36 -7.08 6.90
CA GLY A 81 -3.32 -7.38 7.95
C GLY A 81 -4.16 -6.15 8.31
N ILE A 82 -5.26 -6.37 9.04
CA ILE A 82 -6.22 -5.31 9.44
C ILE A 82 -5.54 -4.19 10.27
N ASP A 83 -4.41 -4.47 10.91
CA ASP A 83 -3.71 -3.57 11.84
C ASP A 83 -2.53 -2.80 11.20
N PHE A 84 -2.39 -2.78 9.87
CA PHE A 84 -1.26 -2.07 9.26
C PHE A 84 -1.47 -0.55 9.25
N ASN A 85 -1.04 0.10 10.32
CA ASN A 85 -1.00 1.55 10.47
C ASN A 85 0.42 1.99 10.81
N SER A 86 1.20 2.32 9.77
CA SER A 86 2.54 2.89 9.89
C SER A 86 2.64 4.19 9.09
N CYS A 87 3.79 4.84 9.17
CA CYS A 87 4.05 6.05 8.40
C CYS A 87 3.89 5.81 6.89
N ALA A 88 3.67 6.91 6.15
CA ALA A 88 3.60 6.90 4.70
C ALA A 88 4.71 6.04 4.06
N ALA A 89 4.38 5.36 2.97
CA ALA A 89 5.27 4.46 2.26
C ALA A 89 5.89 3.32 3.11
N GLY A 90 5.20 2.90 4.18
CA GLY A 90 5.70 1.85 5.09
C GLY A 90 6.95 2.26 5.87
N SER A 91 7.21 3.56 5.97
CA SER A 91 8.36 4.06 6.70
C SER A 91 8.20 3.85 8.22
N LYS A 92 9.33 3.78 8.93
CA LYS A 92 9.31 3.62 10.38
C LYS A 92 8.90 4.94 11.05
N PRO A 93 8.18 4.88 12.19
CA PRO A 93 7.99 6.05 13.05
C PRO A 93 9.33 6.66 13.43
N PHE A 94 9.32 7.97 13.66
CA PHE A 94 10.51 8.61 14.17
C PHE A 94 10.81 8.18 15.59
N PRO A 95 12.09 8.00 15.94
CA PRO A 95 12.46 7.39 17.20
C PRO A 95 12.11 8.24 18.42
N LYS A 96 12.01 9.59 18.31
CA LYS A 96 11.68 10.49 19.43
C LYS A 96 11.09 11.85 18.97
N PRO A 97 10.02 12.35 19.64
CA PRO A 97 9.00 11.55 20.32
C PRO A 97 8.25 10.69 19.29
N GLU A 98 7.80 9.50 19.69
CA GLU A 98 7.03 8.63 18.79
C GLU A 98 5.59 9.13 18.65
N THR A 99 4.97 9.61 19.73
CA THR A 99 3.61 10.17 19.73
C THR A 99 3.62 11.69 19.76
N CYS A 100 2.53 12.31 19.29
CA CYS A 100 2.43 13.75 19.15
C CYS A 100 0.97 14.23 19.24
N GLN A 101 0.78 15.54 19.46
CA GLN A 101 -0.50 16.22 19.27
C GLN A 101 -0.47 17.06 17.99
N GLU A 102 0.66 17.70 17.72
CA GLU A 102 0.90 18.60 16.60
C GLU A 102 2.30 18.39 15.99
N ASP A 103 2.54 18.93 14.79
CA ASP A 103 3.83 18.78 14.08
C ASP A 103 5.04 19.29 14.86
N LYS A 104 4.87 20.34 15.68
CA LYS A 104 5.95 20.93 16.48
C LYS A 104 6.57 19.93 17.47
N ASP A 105 5.79 18.92 17.89
CA ASP A 105 6.24 17.90 18.84
C ASP A 105 7.29 16.98 18.17
N CYS A 106 7.22 16.81 16.86
CA CYS A 106 8.06 15.88 16.09
C CYS A 106 9.41 16.47 15.63
N GLY A 107 9.70 17.72 15.99
CA GLY A 107 10.88 18.44 15.53
C GLY A 107 10.84 18.80 14.04
N PRO A 108 11.88 19.46 13.50
CA PRO A 108 11.83 20.10 12.18
C PRO A 108 11.70 19.12 11.01
N LYS A 109 12.10 17.86 11.20
CA LYS A 109 12.03 16.81 10.18
C LYS A 109 10.77 15.96 10.30
N GLY A 110 10.00 16.11 11.37
CA GLY A 110 8.86 15.27 11.68
C GLY A 110 7.52 15.91 11.35
N LYS A 111 6.54 15.06 11.07
CA LYS A 111 5.14 15.44 10.87
C LYS A 111 4.27 14.53 11.72
N CYS A 112 3.29 15.11 12.40
CA CYS A 112 2.37 14.41 13.27
C CYS A 112 1.20 13.87 12.45
N THR A 113 1.09 12.54 12.36
CA THR A 113 0.14 11.84 11.49
C THR A 113 -0.66 10.81 12.27
N TRP A 114 -1.88 10.53 11.82
CA TRP A 114 -2.73 9.51 12.41
C TRP A 114 -2.16 8.10 12.12
N GLY A 115 -1.88 7.35 13.19
CA GLY A 115 -1.44 5.95 13.14
C GLY A 115 -2.54 5.01 13.66
N ASN A 116 -2.18 3.94 14.38
CA ASN A 116 -3.15 2.95 14.84
C ASN A 116 -3.91 3.41 16.11
N GLY A 117 -4.86 4.34 15.97
CA GLY A 117 -5.66 4.83 17.10
C GLY A 117 -5.06 6.04 17.82
N PHE A 118 -3.80 6.37 17.52
CA PHE A 118 -3.07 7.50 18.11
C PHE A 118 -2.22 8.21 17.05
N LYS A 119 -1.90 9.47 17.30
CA LYS A 119 -1.02 10.25 16.42
C LYS A 119 0.45 9.95 16.72
N ILE A 120 1.22 9.73 15.66
CA ILE A 120 2.65 9.45 15.71
C ILE A 120 3.46 10.41 14.85
N CYS A 121 4.74 10.57 15.20
CA CYS A 121 5.70 11.32 14.40
C CYS A 121 6.26 10.44 13.29
N CYS A 122 6.14 10.92 12.05
CA CYS A 122 6.70 10.29 10.86
C CYS A 122 7.66 11.24 10.14
N ASP A 123 8.48 10.69 9.25
CA ASP A 123 9.37 11.50 8.42
C ASP A 123 8.55 12.44 7.52
N LYS A 124 8.69 13.75 7.78
CA LYS A 124 7.93 14.80 7.10
C LYS A 124 8.14 14.76 5.60
N LYS A 125 9.37 14.53 5.14
CA LYS A 125 9.70 14.55 3.71
C LYS A 125 9.10 13.34 2.99
N ILE A 126 9.09 12.16 3.62
CA ILE A 126 8.43 10.97 3.09
C ILE A 126 6.92 11.22 3.04
N THR A 127 6.33 11.68 4.14
CA THR A 127 4.88 11.92 4.25
C THR A 127 4.40 12.94 3.22
N GLU A 128 5.05 14.10 3.10
CA GLU A 128 4.67 15.14 2.13
C GLU A 128 4.75 14.65 0.68
N LYS A 129 5.79 13.88 0.34
CA LYS A 129 5.93 13.32 -1.02
C LYS A 129 4.89 12.26 -1.32
N PHE A 130 4.57 11.42 -0.36
CA PHE A 130 3.56 10.38 -0.52
C PHE A 130 2.16 10.97 -0.62
N GLU A 131 1.82 11.94 0.22
CA GLU A 131 0.57 12.70 0.16
C GLU A 131 0.43 13.47 -1.18
N ALA A 132 1.51 14.06 -1.68
CA ALA A 132 1.49 14.77 -2.96
C ALA A 132 1.13 13.86 -4.14
N ASP A 133 1.45 12.57 -4.09
CA ASP A 133 1.06 11.63 -5.14
C ASP A 133 -0.43 11.30 -5.12
N TRP A 134 -1.09 11.38 -3.96
CA TRP A 134 -2.55 11.26 -3.83
C TRP A 134 -3.31 12.49 -4.34
N GLU A 135 -2.62 13.62 -4.50
CA GLU A 135 -3.15 14.87 -5.06
C GLU A 135 -2.41 15.26 -6.37
N PRO A 136 -2.56 14.47 -7.44
CA PRO A 136 -1.75 14.65 -8.63
C PRO A 136 -2.07 15.95 -9.36
N LYS A 137 -1.02 16.63 -9.82
CA LYS A 137 -1.12 17.84 -10.64
C LYS A 137 -1.44 17.48 -12.08
N CYS A 138 -2.74 17.45 -12.39
CA CYS A 138 -3.19 17.15 -13.74
C CYS A 138 -2.93 18.30 -14.72
N PRO A 139 -2.71 17.99 -16.02
CA PRO A 139 -2.66 19.00 -17.07
C PRO A 139 -3.90 19.90 -17.07
N ARG A 140 -3.75 21.14 -17.56
CA ARG A 140 -4.82 22.15 -17.54
C ARG A 140 -6.13 21.60 -18.11
N GLY A 141 -7.20 21.71 -17.33
CA GLY A 141 -8.55 21.27 -17.72
C GLY A 141 -8.83 19.78 -17.53
N LYS A 142 -7.87 18.99 -17.03
CA LYS A 142 -8.06 17.58 -16.67
C LYS A 142 -8.16 17.39 -15.17
N MET A 143 -8.86 16.33 -14.75
CA MET A 143 -9.01 15.95 -13.35
C MET A 143 -8.42 14.57 -13.09
N ALA A 144 -8.05 14.31 -11.84
CA ALA A 144 -7.57 12.99 -11.42
C ALA A 144 -8.69 11.96 -11.58
N VAL A 145 -8.39 10.83 -12.22
CA VAL A 145 -9.37 9.76 -12.48
C VAL A 145 -9.66 9.00 -11.19
N LYS A 146 -10.92 9.03 -10.77
CA LYS A 146 -11.42 8.25 -9.63
C LYS A 146 -12.41 7.20 -10.11
N VAL A 147 -12.30 5.98 -9.59
CA VAL A 147 -13.26 4.89 -9.84
C VAL A 147 -14.21 4.74 -8.66
N GLN A 148 -15.46 4.36 -8.93
CA GLN A 148 -16.45 4.11 -7.88
C GLN A 148 -16.26 2.70 -7.33
N GLN A 149 -15.91 2.58 -6.06
CA GLN A 149 -15.81 1.30 -5.36
C GLN A 149 -16.72 1.36 -4.13
N GLY A 150 -17.86 0.67 -4.17
CA GLY A 150 -18.85 0.70 -3.08
C GLY A 150 -19.46 2.08 -2.82
N GLY A 151 -19.54 2.95 -3.84
CA GLY A 151 -20.03 4.33 -3.72
C GLY A 151 -19.00 5.35 -3.23
N ILE A 152 -17.76 4.92 -2.97
CA ILE A 152 -16.65 5.81 -2.62
C ILE A 152 -15.77 6.03 -3.87
N PRO A 153 -15.50 7.29 -4.26
CA PRO A 153 -14.62 7.59 -5.37
C PRO A 153 -13.16 7.42 -4.96
N LEU A 154 -12.51 6.34 -5.42
CA LEU A 154 -11.11 6.01 -5.12
C LEU A 154 -10.19 6.39 -6.29
N LEU A 155 -9.06 7.04 -5.99
CA LEU A 155 -8.01 7.30 -6.97
C LEU A 155 -7.32 5.98 -7.35
N VAL A 156 -7.33 5.61 -8.63
CA VAL A 156 -6.55 4.46 -9.10
C VAL A 156 -5.11 4.90 -9.34
N VAL A 157 -4.17 4.20 -8.69
CA VAL A 157 -2.75 4.49 -8.75
C VAL A 157 -1.99 3.24 -9.20
N GLY A 158 -0.83 3.43 -9.85
CA GLY A 158 0.04 2.35 -10.32
C GLY A 158 1.49 2.67 -10.04
N LYS A 159 2.40 1.68 -10.16
CA LYS A 159 3.81 1.87 -9.78
C LYS A 159 4.51 2.97 -10.56
N THR A 160 4.34 2.97 -11.88
CA THR A 160 4.83 4.00 -12.80
C THR A 160 3.89 4.06 -14.00
N CYS A 161 4.06 5.04 -14.89
CA CYS A 161 3.32 5.09 -16.14
C CYS A 161 3.63 3.92 -17.09
N LYS A 162 4.77 3.23 -16.89
CA LYS A 162 5.11 2.01 -17.63
C LYS A 162 4.21 0.82 -17.27
N SER A 163 3.50 0.88 -16.14
CA SER A 163 2.57 -0.15 -15.68
C SER A 163 1.24 -0.15 -16.43
N LYS A 164 0.99 0.82 -17.33
CA LYS A 164 -0.17 0.87 -18.27
C LYS A 164 -1.55 0.70 -17.61
N PHE A 165 -1.71 1.17 -16.38
CA PHE A 165 -2.94 1.00 -15.61
C PHE A 165 -4.03 2.05 -15.91
N CYS A 166 -3.69 3.14 -16.60
CA CYS A 166 -4.65 4.19 -16.88
C CYS A 166 -5.73 3.76 -17.88
N PRO A 167 -7.01 4.14 -17.65
CA PRO A 167 -8.08 3.82 -18.58
C PRO A 167 -7.92 4.56 -19.90
N ALA A 168 -8.61 4.08 -20.94
CA ALA A 168 -8.55 4.66 -22.28
C ALA A 168 -8.84 6.19 -22.29
N GLY A 169 -7.97 6.94 -22.95
CA GLY A 169 -8.04 8.39 -23.07
C GLY A 169 -7.55 9.17 -21.84
N ALA A 170 -7.17 8.51 -20.75
CA ALA A 170 -6.48 9.16 -19.64
C ALA A 170 -4.98 9.29 -19.93
N THR A 171 -4.37 10.35 -19.42
CA THR A 171 -2.93 10.58 -19.44
C THR A 171 -2.35 10.18 -18.09
N CYS A 172 -1.29 9.37 -18.09
CA CYS A 172 -0.59 9.03 -16.86
C CYS A 172 0.34 10.17 -16.42
N VAL A 173 0.45 10.38 -15.11
CA VAL A 173 1.36 11.34 -14.47
C VAL A 173 2.18 10.60 -13.42
N GLU A 174 3.52 10.67 -13.52
CA GLU A 174 4.43 10.09 -12.54
C GLU A 174 4.41 10.88 -11.22
N GLY A 175 4.48 10.16 -10.10
CA GLY A 175 4.67 10.73 -8.76
C GLY A 175 6.03 10.37 -8.17
N ASN A 176 6.15 10.53 -6.85
CA ASN A 176 7.35 10.23 -6.06
C ASN A 176 7.48 8.73 -5.71
N TYR A 177 6.35 8.10 -5.39
CA TYR A 177 6.18 6.71 -4.97
C TYR A 177 5.30 5.93 -5.94
N PHE A 178 4.25 6.57 -6.47
CA PHE A 178 3.35 5.95 -7.44
C PHE A 178 2.84 6.98 -8.46
N ALA A 179 2.40 6.49 -9.61
CA ALA A 179 1.80 7.25 -10.67
C ALA A 179 0.27 7.28 -10.55
N SER A 180 -0.35 8.26 -11.20
CA SER A 180 -1.80 8.45 -11.26
C SER A 180 -2.27 8.74 -12.69
N CYS A 181 -3.58 8.84 -12.88
CA CYS A 181 -4.19 9.10 -14.18
C CYS A 181 -4.99 10.40 -14.14
N CYS A 182 -4.88 11.19 -15.21
CA CYS A 182 -5.62 12.43 -15.41
C CYS A 182 -6.44 12.34 -16.69
N LYS A 183 -7.72 12.70 -16.65
CA LYS A 183 -8.60 12.71 -17.81
C LYS A 183 -9.42 13.98 -17.88
#